data_AF-A0AAD4L7Q5-F1
#
_entry.id   AF-A0AAD4L7Q5-F1
#
_cell.length_a   1.000
_cell.length_b   1.000
_cell.length_c   1.000
_cell.angle_alpha   90.00
_cell.angle_beta   90.00
_cell.angle_gamma   90.00
#
_symmetry.space_group_name_H-M   'P 1'
#
loop_
_entity.id
_entity.type
_entity.pdbx_description
1 polymer ?
#
loop_
_entity_poly.entity_id
_entity_poly.type
_entity_poly.pdbx_seq_one_letter_code
_entity_poly.pdbx_strand_id
1 'polypeptide(L)'
;MGDVTLRDFDGNTLSSFWQYGLIDWELFYGCVRTVIFSEGDWGIFEYDESGPGRRGALCPPNREFPHPGTYILLRPDGTPISVGLTPVSSRLRHLTVSNTPLRRSAYRERTRARDPCCLISSLPVVRGDFSRFKAAHIFPRAHDVDWVNKGYPSRITDPATLSELGGRSKIDSIQNRGHLVIPFVPGYDDIAGKVLKLDHITDHNLRPLDDLFRDHFLQGVLKNMKGAGEPTWDHEDALGGGMMDLSRRDIWGGKLGQEHLEFEVAHRLHSLRVAQESS
;
A
#
# COMPACT_ATOMS: atom_id res chain seq x y z
N MET A 1 7.64 18.51 -9.54
CA MET A 1 6.93 17.24 -9.31
C MET A 1 6.27 16.84 -10.61
N GLY A 2 6.14 15.55 -10.88
CA GLY A 2 5.60 15.05 -12.14
C GLY A 2 5.86 13.57 -12.32
N ASP A 3 5.35 12.99 -13.39
CA ASP A 3 5.50 11.57 -13.68
C ASP A 3 6.92 11.20 -14.09
N VAL A 4 7.42 10.12 -13.50
CA VAL A 4 8.60 9.37 -13.93
C VAL A 4 8.08 8.09 -14.58
N THR A 5 8.47 7.84 -15.83
CA THR A 5 8.07 6.65 -16.59
C THR A 5 9.30 5.87 -17.04
N LEU A 6 9.34 4.58 -16.76
CA LEU A 6 10.38 3.66 -17.22
C LEU A 6 9.80 2.72 -18.28
N ARG A 7 10.46 2.65 -19.43
CA ARG A 7 10.06 1.81 -20.56
C ARG A 7 11.11 0.76 -20.89
N ASP A 8 10.67 -0.34 -21.50
CA ASP A 8 11.56 -1.25 -22.20
C ASP A 8 11.95 -0.70 -23.59
N PHE A 9 12.75 -1.47 -24.33
CA PHE A 9 13.19 -1.10 -25.67
C PHE A 9 12.04 -1.07 -26.69
N ASP A 10 10.99 -1.87 -26.48
CA ASP A 10 9.81 -1.97 -27.34
C ASP A 10 8.80 -0.84 -27.08
N GLY A 11 9.02 -0.05 -26.01
CA GLY A 11 8.20 1.09 -25.63
C GLY A 11 7.10 0.78 -24.62
N ASN A 12 7.05 -0.44 -24.08
CA ASN A 12 6.10 -0.81 -23.04
C ASN A 12 6.52 -0.17 -21.70
N THR A 13 5.55 0.35 -20.95
CA THR A 13 5.81 0.86 -19.60
C THR A 13 6.07 -0.30 -18.64
N LEU A 14 7.26 -0.31 -18.03
CA LEU A 14 7.66 -1.25 -16.99
C LEU A 14 7.33 -0.72 -15.60
N SER A 15 7.45 0.60 -15.42
CA SER A 15 7.16 1.25 -14.16
C SER A 15 6.81 2.72 -14.35
N SER A 16 5.92 3.26 -13.52
CA SER A 16 5.61 4.69 -13.48
C SER A 16 5.27 5.16 -12.08
N PHE A 17 5.63 6.39 -11.72
CA PHE A 17 5.19 7.00 -10.46
C PHE A 17 5.27 8.53 -10.51
N TRP A 18 4.48 9.18 -9.66
CA TRP A 18 4.57 10.61 -9.45
C TRP A 18 5.67 10.96 -8.45
N GLN A 19 6.65 11.75 -8.88
CA GLN A 19 7.79 12.14 -8.07
C GLN A 19 7.50 13.41 -7.24
N TYR A 20 7.57 13.26 -5.91
CA TYR A 20 7.52 14.35 -4.92
C TYR A 20 8.89 14.83 -4.43
N GLY A 21 9.99 14.22 -4.91
CA GLY A 21 11.34 14.41 -4.36
C GLY A 21 11.62 13.49 -3.16
N LEU A 22 10.99 12.31 -3.13
CA LEU A 22 11.04 11.36 -2.00
C LEU A 22 11.60 10.00 -2.40
N ILE A 23 11.57 9.68 -3.69
CA ILE A 23 12.08 8.42 -4.22
C ILE A 23 13.39 8.75 -4.93
N ASP A 24 14.52 8.43 -4.29
CA ASP A 24 15.84 8.54 -4.93
C ASP A 24 16.10 7.37 -5.89
N TRP A 25 17.19 7.44 -6.64
CA TRP A 25 17.57 6.38 -7.57
C TRP A 25 17.82 5.05 -6.87
N GLU A 26 18.43 5.03 -5.68
CA GLU A 26 18.65 3.81 -4.91
C GLU A 26 17.32 3.08 -4.61
N LEU A 27 16.33 3.80 -4.09
CA LEU A 27 14.99 3.28 -3.83
C LEU A 27 14.27 2.89 -5.10
N PHE A 28 14.36 3.69 -6.17
CA PHE A 28 13.71 3.39 -7.44
C PHE A 28 14.24 2.09 -8.04
N TYR A 29 15.57 1.88 -8.07
CA TYR A 29 16.15 0.61 -8.51
C TYR A 29 15.67 -0.57 -7.66
N GLY A 30 15.55 -0.41 -6.34
CA GLY A 30 14.95 -1.42 -5.46
C GLY A 30 13.49 -1.74 -5.83
N CYS A 31 12.69 -0.73 -6.15
CA CYS A 31 11.31 -0.91 -6.61
C CYS A 31 11.26 -1.63 -7.96
N VAL A 32 12.10 -1.24 -8.92
CA VAL A 32 12.18 -1.88 -10.26
C VAL A 32 12.53 -3.36 -10.14
N ARG A 33 13.55 -3.73 -9.33
CA ARG A 33 13.90 -5.14 -9.05
C ARG A 33 12.75 -5.97 -8.48
N THR A 34 11.77 -5.32 -7.86
CA THR A 34 10.60 -5.99 -7.30
C THR A 34 9.53 -6.25 -8.36
N VAL A 35 9.39 -5.34 -9.33
CA VAL A 35 8.29 -5.37 -10.32
C VAL A 35 8.67 -6.03 -11.64
N ILE A 36 9.96 -6.15 -11.96
CA ILE A 36 10.45 -6.83 -13.18
C ILE A 36 11.29 -8.07 -12.86
N PHE A 37 11.41 -8.96 -13.85
CA PHE A 37 12.43 -10.01 -13.90
C PHE A 37 13.21 -9.91 -15.22
N SER A 38 14.49 -10.29 -15.19
CA SER A 38 15.38 -10.29 -16.34
C SER A 38 16.40 -11.42 -16.23
N GLU A 39 16.89 -11.93 -17.36
CA GLU A 39 17.94 -12.98 -17.40
C GLU A 39 19.36 -12.44 -17.24
N GLY A 40 19.54 -11.11 -17.27
CA GLY A 40 20.82 -10.44 -17.13
C GLY A 40 20.72 -9.10 -16.42
N ASP A 41 21.88 -8.49 -16.20
CA ASP A 41 22.00 -7.18 -15.57
C ASP A 41 21.42 -6.08 -16.46
N TRP A 42 20.89 -5.05 -15.81
CA TRP A 42 20.28 -3.89 -16.45
C TRP A 42 20.67 -2.59 -15.77
N GLY A 43 20.52 -1.50 -16.51
CA GLY A 43 20.66 -0.12 -16.04
C GLY A 43 19.52 0.74 -16.58
N ILE A 44 19.21 1.80 -15.85
CA ILE A 44 18.26 2.82 -16.27
C ILE A 44 19.04 3.96 -16.93
N PHE A 45 18.60 4.38 -18.11
CA PHE A 45 19.17 5.48 -18.86
C PHE A 45 18.12 6.56 -19.09
N GLU A 46 18.56 7.81 -19.22
CA GLU A 46 17.71 8.88 -19.75
C GLU A 46 17.16 8.48 -21.12
N TYR A 47 15.91 8.85 -21.40
CA TYR A 47 15.33 8.61 -22.71
C TYR A 47 15.61 9.80 -23.63
N ASP A 48 16.23 9.52 -24.78
CA ASP A 48 16.48 10.50 -25.83
C ASP A 48 15.93 9.96 -27.15
N GLU A 49 14.77 10.46 -27.60
CA GLU A 49 14.16 10.02 -28.86
C GLU A 49 15.03 10.25 -30.10
N SER A 50 15.89 11.26 -30.05
CA SER A 50 16.74 11.68 -31.16
C SER A 50 18.12 11.01 -31.16
N GLY A 51 18.51 10.39 -30.05
CA GLY A 51 19.80 9.75 -29.86
C GLY A 51 19.90 8.34 -30.45
N PRO A 52 21.10 7.90 -30.87
CA PRO A 52 21.32 6.52 -31.30
C PRO A 52 21.02 5.54 -30.15
N GLY A 53 20.12 4.59 -30.41
CA GLY A 53 19.68 3.62 -29.40
C GLY A 53 18.64 4.15 -28.39
N ARG A 54 18.08 5.34 -28.65
CA ARG A 54 17.04 5.99 -27.83
C ARG A 54 17.46 6.23 -26.37
N ARG A 55 18.74 6.48 -26.11
CA ARG A 55 19.29 6.63 -24.75
C ARG A 55 20.18 7.87 -24.60
N GLY A 56 20.05 8.51 -23.45
CA GLY A 56 20.97 9.52 -22.92
C GLY A 56 21.93 8.91 -21.89
N ALA A 57 22.23 9.66 -20.83
CA ALA A 57 23.18 9.24 -19.80
C ALA A 57 22.66 8.06 -18.96
N LEU A 58 23.57 7.27 -18.40
CA LEU A 58 23.25 6.25 -17.40
C LEU A 58 22.86 6.94 -16.09
N CYS A 59 21.75 6.51 -15.49
CA CYS A 59 21.29 6.94 -14.18
C CYS A 59 21.68 5.90 -13.12
N PRO A 60 22.81 6.05 -12.41
CA PRO A 60 23.25 5.06 -11.44
C PRO A 60 22.39 5.06 -10.16
N PRO A 61 22.32 3.95 -9.42
CA PRO A 61 21.73 3.93 -8.08
C PRO A 61 22.51 4.86 -7.15
N ASN A 62 21.88 5.95 -6.72
CA ASN A 62 22.46 6.94 -5.81
C ASN A 62 21.33 7.66 -5.03
N ARG A 63 21.69 8.65 -4.22
CA ARG A 63 20.74 9.45 -3.42
C ARG A 63 20.22 10.70 -4.13
N GLU A 64 20.45 10.82 -5.44
CA GLU A 64 19.82 11.85 -6.25
C GLU A 64 18.43 11.39 -6.70
N PHE A 65 17.60 12.33 -7.14
CA PHE A 65 16.21 12.06 -7.49
C PHE A 65 16.04 11.99 -9.01
N PRO A 66 15.31 11.02 -9.56
CA PRO A 66 14.90 11.05 -10.96
C PRO A 66 14.05 12.30 -11.22
N HIS A 67 14.38 13.01 -12.29
CA HIS A 67 13.57 14.11 -12.77
C HIS A 67 12.30 13.57 -13.44
N PRO A 68 11.17 14.28 -13.38
CA PRO A 68 9.99 13.91 -14.15
C PRO A 68 10.33 13.80 -15.64
N GLY A 69 9.92 12.70 -16.26
CA GLY A 69 10.32 12.36 -17.63
C GLY A 69 10.28 10.87 -17.92
N THR A 70 10.71 10.53 -19.12
CA THR A 70 10.81 9.14 -19.58
C THR A 70 12.25 8.65 -19.45
N TYR A 71 12.37 7.39 -19.06
CA TYR A 71 13.62 6.65 -18.94
C TYR A 71 13.48 5.31 -19.66
N ILE A 72 14.61 4.73 -20.04
CA ILE A 72 14.67 3.44 -20.75
C ILE A 72 15.54 2.45 -19.99
N LEU A 73 15.08 1.20 -19.92
CA LEU A 73 15.81 0.10 -19.31
C LEU A 73 16.58 -0.67 -20.39
N LEU A 74 17.90 -0.77 -20.22
CA LEU A 74 18.82 -1.42 -21.16
C LEU A 74 19.84 -2.27 -20.39
N ARG A 75 20.65 -3.07 -21.10
CA ARG A 75 21.87 -3.64 -20.51
C ARG A 75 22.86 -2.53 -20.13
N PRO A 76 23.82 -2.79 -19.21
CA PRO A 76 24.85 -1.82 -18.84
C PRO A 76 25.68 -1.29 -20.03
N ASP A 77 25.87 -2.10 -21.07
CA ASP A 77 26.54 -1.71 -22.32
C ASP A 77 25.69 -0.81 -23.23
N GLY A 78 24.39 -0.66 -22.93
CA GLY A 78 23.41 0.10 -23.71
C GLY A 78 22.63 -0.70 -24.74
N THR A 79 22.82 -2.02 -24.83
CA THR A 79 22.07 -2.86 -25.75
C THR A 79 20.67 -3.18 -25.21
N PRO A 80 19.68 -3.47 -26.08
CA PRO A 80 18.34 -3.85 -25.66
C PRO A 80 18.33 -5.10 -24.79
N ILE A 81 17.58 -5.10 -23.69
CA ILE A 81 17.38 -6.26 -22.82
C ILE A 81 15.90 -6.67 -22.83
N SER A 82 15.65 -7.98 -22.88
CA SER A 82 14.31 -8.53 -22.69
C SER A 82 14.02 -8.61 -21.20
N VAL A 83 12.89 -8.02 -20.80
CA VAL A 83 12.42 -8.00 -19.41
C VAL A 83 10.94 -8.35 -19.37
N GLY A 84 10.51 -8.97 -18.28
CA GLY A 84 9.09 -9.23 -18.02
C GLY A 84 8.66 -8.63 -16.70
N LEU A 85 7.36 -8.36 -16.56
CA LEU A 85 6.79 -8.00 -15.26
C LEU A 85 6.67 -9.26 -14.40
N THR A 86 6.99 -9.15 -13.11
CA THR A 86 6.81 -10.26 -12.17
C THR A 86 5.34 -10.69 -12.11
N PRO A 87 5.02 -11.96 -11.77
CA PRO A 87 3.62 -12.39 -11.61
C PRO A 87 2.98 -11.87 -10.32
N VAL A 88 3.76 -11.23 -9.44
CA VAL A 88 3.29 -10.76 -8.12
C VAL A 88 2.41 -9.53 -8.29
N SER A 89 1.18 -9.57 -7.79
CA SER A 89 0.24 -8.45 -7.83
C SER A 89 0.03 -7.84 -6.46
N SER A 90 -0.43 -6.59 -6.45
CA SER A 90 -0.83 -5.95 -5.20
C SER A 90 -2.05 -6.66 -4.60
N ARG A 91 -2.12 -6.70 -3.27
CA ARG A 91 -3.30 -7.20 -2.57
C ARG A 91 -4.43 -6.19 -2.70
N LEU A 92 -5.62 -6.69 -2.99
CA LEU A 92 -6.84 -5.89 -2.89
C LEU A 92 -6.93 -5.29 -1.48
N ARG A 93 -7.14 -3.98 -1.42
CA ARG A 93 -7.30 -3.24 -0.16
C ARG A 93 -8.76 -2.88 0.02
N HIS A 94 -9.22 -2.94 1.26
CA HIS A 94 -10.49 -2.36 1.67
C HIS A 94 -10.25 -1.35 2.80
N LEU A 95 -11.01 -0.25 2.78
CA LEU A 95 -11.08 0.63 3.94
C LEU A 95 -11.69 -0.17 5.09
N THR A 96 -11.14 -0.03 6.29
CA THR A 96 -11.83 -0.58 7.47
C THR A 96 -13.12 0.22 7.64
N VAL A 97 -14.24 -0.35 7.17
CA VAL A 97 -15.53 0.36 7.12
C VAL A 97 -15.93 0.68 8.55
N SER A 98 -16.24 1.96 8.78
CA SER A 98 -16.65 2.43 10.11
C SER A 98 -18.03 1.89 10.53
N ASN A 99 -18.81 1.32 9.60
CA ASN A 99 -20.21 1.00 9.76
C ASN A 99 -20.55 -0.46 9.41
N THR A 100 -19.73 -1.43 9.82
CA THR A 100 -20.29 -2.78 10.01
C THR A 100 -21.31 -2.69 11.17
N PRO A 101 -22.61 -3.01 10.96
CA PRO A 101 -23.64 -2.89 11.99
C PRO A 101 -23.40 -3.81 13.20
N LEU A 102 -22.53 -4.81 13.02
CA LEU A 102 -22.11 -5.74 14.04
C LEU A 102 -20.91 -5.20 14.81
N ARG A 103 -21.26 -4.47 15.88
CA ARG A 103 -20.45 -4.04 17.02
C ARG A 103 -19.42 -2.94 16.75
N ARG A 104 -19.31 -2.04 17.72
CA ARG A 104 -18.11 -1.22 17.91
C ARG A 104 -16.93 -2.19 17.97
N SER A 105 -16.07 -2.21 16.95
CA SER A 105 -14.91 -3.10 16.97
C SER A 105 -13.92 -2.58 18.00
N ALA A 106 -13.43 -3.46 18.89
CA ALA A 106 -12.45 -3.13 19.91
C ALA A 106 -11.22 -2.44 19.30
N TYR A 107 -10.79 -2.88 18.11
CA TYR A 107 -9.75 -2.22 17.32
C TYR A 107 -9.96 -0.71 17.16
N ARG A 108 -11.17 -0.29 16.80
CA ARG A 108 -11.48 1.13 16.57
C ARG A 108 -11.39 1.93 17.87
N GLU A 109 -11.96 1.41 18.94
CA GLU A 109 -11.96 2.10 20.25
C GLU A 109 -10.54 2.20 20.80
N ARG A 110 -9.78 1.11 20.74
CA ARG A 110 -8.36 1.07 21.15
C ARG A 110 -7.49 2.00 20.29
N THR A 111 -7.74 2.07 18.98
CA THR A 111 -7.05 3.01 18.08
C THR A 111 -7.38 4.47 18.44
N ARG A 112 -8.65 4.79 18.69
CA ARG A 112 -9.08 6.15 19.09
C ARG A 112 -8.52 6.57 20.45
N ALA A 113 -8.47 5.64 21.40
CA ALA A 113 -7.90 5.89 22.71
C ALA A 113 -6.39 6.16 22.64
N ARG A 114 -5.67 5.41 21.81
CA ARG A 114 -4.23 5.60 21.61
C ARG A 114 -3.91 6.86 20.80
N ASP A 115 -4.68 7.14 19.75
CA ASP A 115 -4.34 8.15 18.74
C ASP A 115 -5.27 9.37 18.80
N PRO A 116 -4.89 10.46 19.49
CA PRO A 116 -5.71 11.67 19.63
C PRO A 116 -5.60 12.60 18.41
N CYS A 117 -5.06 12.14 17.29
CA CYS A 117 -4.89 12.92 16.06
C CYS A 117 -4.73 12.00 14.85
N CYS A 118 -4.82 12.58 13.64
CA CYS A 118 -4.38 11.88 12.43
C CYS A 118 -2.85 11.76 12.45
N LEU A 119 -2.29 10.55 12.37
CA LEU A 119 -0.84 10.41 12.42
C LEU A 119 -0.13 10.82 11.12
N ILE A 120 -0.87 11.08 10.04
CA ILE A 120 -0.32 11.62 8.78
C ILE A 120 -0.35 13.15 8.82
N SER A 121 -1.53 13.75 8.94
CA SER A 121 -1.70 15.21 8.86
C SER A 121 -1.46 15.93 10.19
N SER A 122 -1.31 15.19 11.30
CA SER A 122 -1.24 15.71 12.68
C SER A 122 -2.47 16.51 13.13
N LEU A 123 -3.57 16.48 12.37
CA LEU A 123 -4.82 17.15 12.74
C LEU A 123 -5.35 16.55 14.05
N PRO A 124 -5.54 17.37 15.11
CA PRO A 124 -5.97 16.88 16.40
C PRO A 124 -7.45 16.52 16.38
N VAL A 125 -7.81 15.54 17.21
CA VAL A 125 -9.20 15.24 17.53
C VAL A 125 -9.70 16.33 18.47
N VAL A 126 -10.68 17.11 18.03
CA VAL A 126 -11.24 18.21 18.81
C VAL A 126 -12.46 17.70 19.57
N ARG A 127 -12.47 17.86 20.90
CA ARG A 127 -13.59 17.47 21.78
C ARG A 127 -14.03 16.00 21.63
N GLY A 128 -13.09 15.11 21.31
CA GLY A 128 -13.39 13.70 21.07
C GLY A 128 -14.15 13.42 19.77
N ASP A 129 -14.27 14.39 18.87
CA ASP A 129 -14.94 14.21 17.58
C ASP A 129 -14.02 13.52 16.57
N PHE A 130 -14.27 12.23 16.35
CA PHE A 130 -13.58 11.40 15.36
C PHE A 130 -14.30 11.35 14.00
N SER A 131 -15.31 12.19 13.75
CA SER A 131 -16.13 12.16 12.51
C SER A 131 -15.29 12.26 11.23
N ARG A 132 -14.19 13.01 11.27
CA ARG A 132 -13.24 13.21 10.15
C ARG A 132 -12.11 12.17 10.10
N PHE A 133 -12.11 11.17 10.98
CA PHE A 133 -11.02 10.23 11.13
C PHE A 133 -11.48 8.78 10.92
N LYS A 134 -10.66 8.00 10.24
CA LYS A 134 -10.88 6.57 10.02
C LYS A 134 -9.76 5.78 10.69
N ALA A 135 -10.13 4.78 11.51
CA ALA A 135 -9.19 3.76 11.94
C ALA A 135 -8.92 2.85 10.74
N ALA A 136 -7.66 2.63 10.39
CA ALA A 136 -7.27 1.82 9.24
C ALA A 136 -6.22 0.80 9.66
N HIS A 137 -6.37 -0.44 9.21
CA HIS A 137 -5.31 -1.44 9.28
C HIS A 137 -4.26 -1.16 8.19
N ILE A 138 -2.99 -1.47 8.49
CA ILE A 138 -1.94 -1.47 7.45
C ILE A 138 -2.01 -2.74 6.62
N PHE A 139 -1.97 -3.91 7.26
CA PHE A 139 -2.28 -5.18 6.62
C PHE A 139 -3.79 -5.41 6.63
N PRO A 140 -4.48 -5.58 5.49
CA PRO A 140 -5.93 -5.68 5.48
C PRO A 140 -6.42 -6.95 6.17
N ARG A 141 -7.47 -6.81 6.98
CA ARG A 141 -8.06 -7.89 7.78
C ARG A 141 -8.51 -9.12 6.97
N ALA A 142 -8.96 -8.93 5.73
CA ALA A 142 -9.43 -10.02 4.88
C ALA A 142 -8.30 -10.88 4.28
N HIS A 143 -7.03 -10.51 4.50
CA HIS A 143 -5.85 -11.30 4.13
C HIS A 143 -5.23 -11.98 5.37
N ASP A 144 -6.06 -12.45 6.29
CA ASP A 144 -5.61 -13.05 7.55
C ASP A 144 -4.78 -14.31 7.36
N VAL A 145 -5.10 -15.12 6.34
CA VAL A 145 -4.32 -16.32 5.99
C VAL A 145 -2.90 -15.94 5.58
N ASP A 146 -2.74 -14.94 4.70
CA ASP A 146 -1.42 -14.43 4.31
C ASP A 146 -0.67 -13.82 5.50
N TRP A 147 -1.38 -13.10 6.36
CA TRP A 147 -0.82 -12.55 7.59
C TRP A 147 -0.24 -13.63 8.49
N VAL A 148 -0.97 -14.74 8.68
CA VAL A 148 -0.53 -15.90 9.46
C VAL A 148 0.65 -16.58 8.79
N ASN A 149 0.61 -16.81 7.47
CA ASN A 149 1.69 -17.44 6.71
C ASN A 149 3.00 -16.66 6.77
N LYS A 150 2.92 -15.33 6.85
CA LYS A 150 4.08 -14.43 7.05
C LYS A 150 4.63 -14.44 8.48
N GLY A 151 3.98 -15.16 9.40
CA GLY A 151 4.40 -15.29 10.79
C GLY A 151 4.23 -14.02 11.60
N TYR A 152 3.37 -13.08 11.18
CA TYR A 152 3.10 -11.87 11.96
C TYR A 152 2.46 -12.13 13.34
N PRO A 153 1.58 -13.13 13.55
CA PRO A 153 0.98 -13.36 14.88
C PRO A 153 2.00 -13.58 16.02
N SER A 154 3.17 -14.18 15.72
CA SER A 154 4.24 -14.41 16.71
C SER A 154 5.05 -13.15 17.00
N ARG A 155 4.97 -12.12 16.16
CA ARG A 155 5.67 -10.84 16.31
C ARG A 155 4.85 -9.78 17.06
N ILE A 156 3.54 -10.00 17.21
CA ILE A 156 2.65 -9.10 17.96
C ILE A 156 2.82 -9.32 19.46
N THR A 157 3.20 -8.24 20.15
CA THR A 157 3.39 -8.13 21.61
C THR A 157 2.27 -7.34 22.31
N ASP A 158 1.29 -6.83 21.56
CA ASP A 158 0.09 -6.16 22.07
C ASP A 158 -0.57 -7.00 23.20
N PRO A 159 -0.70 -6.46 24.42
CA PRO A 159 -1.12 -7.23 25.60
C PRO A 159 -2.64 -7.41 25.69
N ALA A 160 -3.43 -6.90 24.75
CA ALA A 160 -4.88 -7.05 24.78
C ALA A 160 -5.34 -8.51 24.65
N THR A 161 -6.60 -8.77 25.01
CA THR A 161 -7.13 -10.13 24.97
C THR A 161 -7.20 -10.66 23.53
N LEU A 162 -7.11 -11.98 23.34
CA LEU A 162 -7.18 -12.57 21.99
C LEU A 162 -8.45 -12.17 21.23
N SER A 163 -9.58 -12.00 21.91
CA SER A 163 -10.81 -11.54 21.27
C SER A 163 -10.68 -10.12 20.71
N GLU A 164 -10.00 -9.22 21.43
CA GLU A 164 -9.73 -7.84 21.01
C GLU A 164 -8.64 -7.74 19.94
N LEU A 165 -7.77 -8.74 19.82
CA LEU A 165 -6.73 -8.84 18.81
C LEU A 165 -7.22 -9.48 17.50
N GLY A 166 -8.49 -9.89 17.41
CA GLY A 166 -9.01 -10.56 16.21
C GLY A 166 -8.73 -12.07 16.19
N GLY A 167 -8.66 -12.69 17.37
CA GLY A 167 -8.45 -14.12 17.56
C GLY A 167 -6.96 -14.50 17.58
N ARG A 168 -6.69 -15.77 17.23
CA ARG A 168 -5.31 -16.31 17.20
C ARG A 168 -4.42 -15.64 16.14
N SER A 169 -5.01 -15.04 15.12
CA SER A 169 -4.27 -14.30 14.09
C SER A 169 -3.65 -13.00 14.64
N LYS A 170 -4.24 -12.40 15.67
CA LYS A 170 -3.84 -11.09 16.19
C LYS A 170 -3.87 -9.93 15.15
N ILE A 171 -4.61 -10.10 14.04
CA ILE A 171 -4.61 -9.14 12.92
C ILE A 171 -5.26 -7.79 13.27
N ASP A 172 -6.17 -7.78 14.26
CA ASP A 172 -6.81 -6.58 14.79
C ASP A 172 -5.94 -5.95 15.91
N SER A 173 -4.63 -6.27 15.98
CA SER A 173 -3.69 -5.57 16.86
C SER A 173 -3.42 -4.15 16.39
N ILE A 174 -3.33 -3.22 17.35
CA ILE A 174 -2.97 -1.83 17.05
C ILE A 174 -1.50 -1.67 16.62
N GLN A 175 -0.68 -2.73 16.73
CA GLN A 175 0.69 -2.78 16.21
C GLN A 175 0.77 -2.90 14.67
N ASN A 176 -0.33 -2.76 13.95
CA ASN A 176 -0.38 -2.74 12.49
C ASN A 176 -0.32 -1.29 11.90
N ARG A 177 0.75 -0.48 12.15
CA ARG A 177 0.86 1.00 11.83
C ARG A 177 2.24 1.78 11.73
N GLY A 178 2.57 2.36 10.57
CA GLY A 178 3.50 3.49 10.27
C GLY A 178 5.06 3.50 10.40
N HIS A 179 5.75 3.83 9.29
CA HIS A 179 6.96 4.71 9.09
C HIS A 179 6.74 5.50 7.75
N LEU A 180 7.34 6.69 7.55
CA LEU A 180 7.27 7.67 6.42
C LEU A 180 6.17 7.57 5.32
N VAL A 181 5.50 8.69 5.00
CA VAL A 181 4.49 8.77 3.91
C VAL A 181 5.13 9.08 2.56
N ILE A 182 5.13 8.08 1.66
CA ILE A 182 5.59 8.20 0.27
C ILE A 182 4.39 7.93 -0.67
N PRO A 183 3.76 8.98 -1.24
CA PRO A 183 2.73 8.82 -2.26
C PRO A 183 3.37 8.53 -3.63
N PHE A 184 2.71 7.69 -4.43
CA PHE A 184 3.15 7.36 -5.80
C PHE A 184 2.30 8.02 -6.89
N VAL A 185 1.29 8.80 -6.52
CA VAL A 185 0.30 9.43 -7.42
C VAL A 185 0.13 10.91 -7.07
N PRO A 186 -0.32 11.77 -8.00
CA PRO A 186 -0.52 13.21 -7.73
C PRO A 186 -1.62 13.50 -6.69
N GLY A 187 -1.64 14.73 -6.16
CA GLY A 187 -2.71 15.24 -5.29
C GLY A 187 -2.50 15.05 -3.79
N TYR A 188 -1.28 14.67 -3.36
CA TYR A 188 -0.92 14.43 -1.96
C TYR A 188 0.17 15.37 -1.45
N ASP A 189 0.31 16.56 -2.07
CA ASP A 189 1.33 17.57 -1.73
C ASP A 189 1.29 17.98 -0.26
N ASP A 190 0.11 17.94 0.36
CA ASP A 190 -0.12 18.30 1.75
C ASP A 190 0.35 17.23 2.75
N ILE A 191 0.61 16.00 2.31
CA ILE A 191 1.04 14.87 3.17
C ILE A 191 2.33 14.18 2.73
N ALA A 192 2.79 14.39 1.50
CA ALA A 192 4.01 13.79 0.97
C ALA A 192 5.21 14.14 1.86
N GLY A 193 6.00 13.13 2.22
CA GLY A 193 7.23 13.31 3.02
C GLY A 193 6.98 13.53 4.51
N LYS A 194 5.71 13.57 4.96
CA LYS A 194 5.43 13.62 6.39
C LYS A 194 5.86 12.34 7.07
N VAL A 195 6.60 12.50 8.16
CA VAL A 195 6.86 11.41 9.09
C VAL A 195 5.61 11.20 9.92
N LEU A 196 5.23 9.93 10.09
CA LEU A 196 4.07 9.61 10.92
C LEU A 196 4.32 10.01 12.36
N LYS A 197 3.37 10.73 12.96
CA LYS A 197 3.44 11.16 14.35
C LYS A 197 3.26 9.96 15.27
N LEU A 198 4.35 9.43 15.82
CA LEU A 198 4.34 8.25 16.69
C LEU A 198 4.84 8.54 18.11
N ASP A 199 5.37 9.73 18.36
CA ASP A 199 6.06 10.08 19.61
C ASP A 199 5.17 9.99 20.85
N HIS A 200 3.85 10.09 20.69
CA HIS A 200 2.88 9.91 21.78
C HIS A 200 2.67 8.43 22.17
N ILE A 201 3.16 7.48 21.37
CA ILE A 201 3.08 6.04 21.63
C ILE A 201 4.37 5.59 22.33
N THR A 202 4.41 5.77 23.64
CA THR A 202 5.59 5.40 24.46
C THR A 202 5.65 3.91 24.78
N ASP A 203 4.52 3.20 24.74
CA ASP A 203 4.47 1.75 24.94
C ASP A 203 4.90 1.00 23.67
N HIS A 204 6.06 0.35 23.73
CA HIS A 204 6.60 -0.46 22.65
C HIS A 204 5.68 -1.61 22.21
N ASN A 205 4.80 -2.11 23.09
CA ASN A 205 3.83 -3.16 22.75
C ASN A 205 2.61 -2.63 21.98
N LEU A 206 2.43 -1.31 21.95
CA LEU A 206 1.39 -0.65 21.16
C LEU A 206 1.96 0.08 19.95
N ARG A 207 3.29 0.27 19.93
CA ARG A 207 4.02 0.81 18.78
C ARG A 207 3.98 -0.22 17.65
N PRO A 208 3.75 0.23 16.42
CA PRO A 208 3.43 -0.73 15.39
C PRO A 208 4.67 -1.23 14.65
N LEU A 209 4.60 -2.43 14.07
CA LEU A 209 5.75 -3.20 13.57
C LEU A 209 6.29 -2.70 12.23
N ASP A 210 7.60 -2.45 12.17
CA ASP A 210 8.31 -1.97 10.97
C ASP A 210 8.10 -2.85 9.73
N ASP A 211 8.01 -4.17 9.92
CA ASP A 211 7.80 -5.12 8.83
C ASP A 211 6.46 -4.93 8.13
N LEU A 212 5.45 -4.41 8.84
CA LEU A 212 4.15 -4.12 8.25
C LEU A 212 4.23 -2.89 7.35
N PHE A 213 5.17 -1.98 7.57
CA PHE A 213 5.37 -0.82 6.69
C PHE A 213 6.15 -1.18 5.46
N ARG A 214 7.15 -2.05 5.61
CA ARG A 214 7.87 -2.61 4.46
C ARG A 214 6.91 -3.34 3.54
N ASP A 215 6.01 -4.14 4.13
CA ASP A 215 4.97 -4.82 3.37
C ASP A 215 3.96 -3.85 2.74
N HIS A 216 3.52 -2.81 3.46
CA HIS A 216 2.63 -1.79 2.91
C HIS A 216 3.25 -1.00 1.76
N PHE A 217 4.51 -0.61 1.92
CA PHE A 217 5.29 0.06 0.89
C PHE A 217 5.39 -0.82 -0.35
N LEU A 218 5.70 -2.12 -0.17
CA LEU A 218 5.69 -3.10 -1.25
C LEU A 218 4.33 -3.17 -1.96
N GLN A 219 3.20 -3.16 -1.22
CA GLN A 219 1.88 -3.12 -1.86
C GLN A 219 1.68 -1.84 -2.67
N GLY A 220 2.17 -0.70 -2.17
CA GLY A 220 2.15 0.57 -2.90
C GLY A 220 2.99 0.53 -4.18
N VAL A 221 4.18 -0.08 -4.13
CA VAL A 221 5.04 -0.30 -5.30
C VAL A 221 4.33 -1.21 -6.32
N LEU A 222 3.82 -2.36 -5.89
CA LEU A 222 3.13 -3.30 -6.78
C LEU A 222 1.89 -2.67 -7.42
N LYS A 223 1.15 -1.85 -6.69
CA LYS A 223 -0.09 -1.23 -7.17
C LYS A 223 0.16 -0.07 -8.11
N ASN A 224 1.08 0.83 -7.76
CA ASN A 224 1.22 2.12 -8.45
C ASN A 224 2.43 2.16 -9.37
N MET A 225 3.50 1.43 -9.04
CA MET A 225 4.75 1.45 -9.80
C MET A 225 4.88 0.31 -10.79
N LYS A 226 4.09 -0.75 -10.72
CA LYS A 226 4.21 -1.87 -11.67
C LYS A 226 3.48 -1.56 -12.96
N GLY A 227 4.18 -1.63 -14.10
CA GLY A 227 3.60 -1.25 -15.39
C GLY A 227 3.15 0.21 -15.37
N ALA A 228 1.94 0.47 -15.89
CA ALA A 228 1.29 1.79 -15.84
C ALA A 228 0.54 2.07 -14.51
N GLY A 229 0.64 1.17 -13.52
CA GLY A 229 -0.16 1.19 -12.30
C GLY A 229 -1.56 0.59 -12.50
N GLU A 230 -2.14 0.09 -11.41
CA GLU A 230 -3.52 -0.39 -11.37
C GLU A 230 -4.50 0.80 -11.26
N PRO A 231 -5.69 0.73 -11.89
CA PRO A 231 -6.72 1.75 -11.75
C PRO A 231 -7.10 2.03 -10.29
N THR A 232 -7.35 3.29 -9.98
CA THR A 232 -7.91 3.67 -8.68
C THR A 232 -9.36 3.21 -8.61
N TRP A 233 -9.66 2.29 -7.69
CA TRP A 233 -11.04 1.92 -7.39
C TRP A 233 -11.60 2.90 -6.35
N ASP A 234 -12.65 3.64 -6.70
CA ASP A 234 -13.33 4.48 -5.73
C ASP A 234 -14.22 3.59 -4.82
N HIS A 235 -13.71 3.34 -3.61
CA HIS A 235 -14.39 2.53 -2.62
C HIS A 235 -15.62 3.22 -2.02
N GLU A 236 -15.71 4.56 -2.09
CA GLU A 236 -16.85 5.29 -1.54
C GLU A 236 -18.11 5.11 -2.39
N ASP A 237 -17.95 4.99 -3.71
CA ASP A 237 -19.05 4.82 -4.65
C ASP A 237 -19.73 3.43 -4.61
N ALA A 238 -19.00 2.40 -4.18
CA ALA A 238 -19.49 1.02 -4.15
C ALA A 238 -20.00 0.58 -2.76
N LEU A 239 -19.45 1.18 -1.70
CA LEU A 239 -19.60 0.72 -0.31
C LEU A 239 -19.94 1.86 0.66
N GLY A 240 -20.24 3.04 0.12
CA GLY A 240 -20.65 4.24 0.85
C GLY A 240 -21.81 3.97 1.80
N GLY A 241 -21.61 4.24 3.09
CA GLY A 241 -22.59 4.00 4.15
C GLY A 241 -22.56 2.62 4.80
N GLY A 242 -21.74 1.68 4.31
CA GLY A 242 -21.65 0.30 4.84
C GLY A 242 -22.67 -0.67 4.24
N MET A 243 -23.55 -0.17 3.36
CA MET A 243 -24.44 -0.97 2.55
C MET A 243 -23.79 -1.23 1.20
N MET A 244 -23.72 -2.51 0.82
CA MET A 244 -23.21 -2.93 -0.47
C MET A 244 -24.39 -2.99 -1.44
N ASP A 245 -24.43 -2.11 -2.44
CA ASP A 245 -25.47 -2.14 -3.45
C ASP A 245 -25.13 -3.17 -4.54
N LEU A 246 -25.60 -4.40 -4.34
CA LEU A 246 -25.41 -5.52 -5.28
C LEU A 246 -26.13 -5.33 -6.62
N SER A 247 -27.00 -4.32 -6.77
CA SER A 247 -27.70 -4.07 -8.03
C SER A 247 -26.79 -3.41 -9.09
N ARG A 248 -25.66 -2.84 -8.67
CA ARG A 248 -24.66 -2.19 -9.53
C ARG A 248 -23.86 -3.18 -10.37
N ARG A 249 -24.46 -3.67 -11.46
CA ARG A 249 -23.80 -4.57 -12.43
C ARG A 249 -22.61 -3.94 -13.14
N ASP A 250 -22.57 -2.62 -13.23
CA ASP A 250 -21.42 -1.85 -13.73
C ASP A 250 -20.19 -2.01 -12.81
N ILE A 251 -20.39 -2.27 -11.52
CA ILE A 251 -19.32 -2.55 -10.54
C ILE A 251 -19.08 -4.06 -10.43
N TRP A 252 -20.12 -4.84 -10.14
CA TRP A 252 -20.00 -6.26 -9.75
C TRP A 252 -20.04 -7.25 -10.92
N GLY A 253 -20.44 -6.81 -12.11
CA GLY A 253 -20.65 -7.69 -13.26
C GLY A 253 -19.36 -8.21 -13.89
N GLY A 254 -18.24 -7.53 -13.66
CA GLY A 254 -16.91 -7.95 -14.15
C GLY A 254 -16.17 -8.85 -13.17
N LYS A 255 -15.16 -9.56 -13.67
CA LYS A 255 -14.29 -10.44 -12.86
C LYS A 255 -13.67 -9.70 -11.66
N LEU A 256 -13.14 -8.50 -11.89
CA LEU A 256 -12.57 -7.66 -10.82
C LEU A 256 -13.63 -7.30 -9.76
N GLY A 257 -14.85 -6.96 -10.19
CA GLY A 257 -15.98 -6.72 -9.29
C GLY A 257 -16.33 -7.94 -8.44
N GLN A 258 -16.31 -9.13 -9.01
CA GLN A 258 -16.54 -10.38 -8.28
C GLN A 258 -15.45 -10.65 -7.24
N GLU A 259 -14.18 -10.47 -7.59
CA GLU A 259 -13.05 -10.58 -6.64
C GLU A 259 -13.20 -9.58 -5.48
N HIS A 260 -13.62 -8.34 -5.76
CA HIS A 260 -13.93 -7.34 -4.73
C HIS A 260 -15.10 -7.74 -3.83
N LEU A 261 -16.15 -8.34 -4.39
CA LEU A 261 -17.30 -8.83 -3.65
C LEU A 261 -16.90 -9.96 -2.69
N GLU A 262 -16.17 -10.97 -3.18
CA GLU A 262 -15.66 -12.08 -2.36
C GLU A 262 -14.79 -11.58 -1.22
N PHE A 263 -13.89 -10.64 -1.52
CA PHE A 263 -13.01 -10.02 -0.54
C PHE A 263 -13.76 -9.28 0.57
N GLU A 264 -14.81 -8.52 0.21
CA GLU A 264 -15.63 -7.78 1.17
C GLU A 264 -16.53 -8.71 2.01
N VAL A 265 -17.04 -9.81 1.43
CA VAL A 265 -17.74 -10.84 2.18
C VAL A 265 -16.82 -11.48 3.22
N ALA A 266 -15.58 -11.85 2.82
CA ALA A 266 -14.58 -12.39 3.74
C ALA A 266 -14.27 -11.42 4.88
N HIS A 267 -14.12 -10.12 4.59
CA HIS A 267 -13.91 -9.08 5.59
C HIS A 267 -15.03 -9.03 6.64
N ARG A 268 -16.30 -9.07 6.19
CA ARG A 268 -17.47 -9.01 7.07
C ARG A 268 -17.63 -10.29 7.89
N LEU A 269 -17.40 -11.45 7.29
CA LEU A 269 -17.51 -12.75 7.97
C LEU A 269 -16.40 -12.98 9.00
N HIS A 270 -15.24 -12.33 8.88
CA HIS A 270 -14.14 -12.47 9.84
C HIS A 270 -14.58 -12.23 11.28
N SER A 271 -15.48 -11.26 11.55
CA SER A 271 -15.97 -11.01 12.92
C SER A 271 -16.79 -12.16 13.49
N LEU A 272 -17.53 -12.89 12.65
CA LEU A 272 -18.31 -14.05 13.07
C LEU A 272 -17.39 -15.23 13.40
N ARG A 273 -16.35 -15.45 12.58
CA ARG A 273 -15.34 -16.48 12.84
C ARG A 273 -14.61 -16.24 14.16
N VAL A 274 -14.17 -15.00 14.42
CA VAL A 274 -13.51 -14.65 15.69
C VAL A 274 -14.43 -14.92 16.89
N ALA A 275 -15.73 -14.63 16.78
CA ALA A 275 -16.68 -14.91 17.86
C ALA A 275 -16.81 -16.42 18.15
N GLN A 276 -16.76 -17.27 17.12
CA GLN A 276 -16.76 -18.73 17.28
C GLN A 276 -15.47 -19.25 17.92
N GLU A 277 -14.32 -18.68 17.59
CA GLU A 277 -13.01 -19.06 18.17
C GLU A 277 -12.83 -18.60 19.63
N SER A 278 -13.62 -17.62 20.07
CA SER A 278 -13.58 -17.05 21.42
C SER A 278 -14.57 -17.70 22.39
N SER A 279 -15.41 -18.63 21.89
CA SER A 279 -16.41 -19.38 22.66
C SER A 279 -15.87 -20.74 23.07
#